data_AF-T1KRW7-F1
#
_entry.id   AF-T1KRW7-F1
#
_cell.length_a   1.000
_cell.length_b   1.000
_cell.length_c   1.000
_cell.angle_alpha   90.00
_cell.angle_beta   90.00
_cell.angle_gamma   90.00
#
_symmetry.space_group_name_H-M   'P 1'
#
loop_
_entity.id
_entity.type
_entity.pdbx_description
1 polymer ?
#
loop_
_entity_poly.entity_id
_entity_poly.type
_entity_poly.pdbx_seq_one_letter_code
_entity_poly.pdbx_strand_id
1 'polypeptide(L)'
;MAVEVPVVDQKEIALESTPTIFTPPLYLQRYDAVVKAIANHSTPIKSVADLGCAEGNLLRFVKTIKHVEKIIAVDRDRFVLEYANRRIEPVACDYVLGREFQLDILIYEGDICKPDPRLIGLDAITCVEVIEHMEESKVDELANCIFGIYKPKLVAITTPNFEFNVVFGNKELTFRHYDHKFEWTRSQFAEWCEKVVKSYPDFVYEITGVGLPTEDFPNVGFASQIAFFRLISTNGPRFETNVQENYKQLWKYKIEQKEQQVFEFVDW
;
A
#
# COMPACT_ATOMS: atom_id res chain seq x y z
N MET A 1 -31.53 -53.16 22.90
CA MET A 1 -31.37 -52.00 22.00
C MET A 1 -30.17 -51.20 22.51
N ALA A 2 -29.02 -51.38 21.87
CA ALA A 2 -27.83 -50.56 22.13
C ALA A 2 -27.78 -49.53 20.99
N VAL A 3 -27.72 -48.24 21.35
CA VAL A 3 -27.66 -47.13 20.40
C VAL A 3 -26.20 -46.93 20.02
N GLU A 4 -25.87 -47.13 18.75
CA GLU A 4 -24.54 -46.81 18.21
C GLU A 4 -24.34 -45.28 18.22
N VAL A 5 -23.28 -44.84 18.88
CA VAL A 5 -22.80 -43.45 18.82
C VAL A 5 -21.94 -43.33 17.56
N PRO A 6 -22.21 -42.37 16.65
CA PRO A 6 -21.40 -42.24 15.46
C PRO A 6 -19.99 -41.77 15.84
N VAL A 7 -18.98 -42.51 15.39
CA VAL A 7 -17.57 -42.10 15.44
C VAL A 7 -17.44 -40.91 14.50
N VAL A 8 -17.19 -39.73 15.07
CA VAL A 8 -16.87 -38.53 14.31
C VAL A 8 -15.49 -38.76 13.67
N ASP A 9 -15.47 -38.85 12.34
CA ASP A 9 -14.25 -38.92 11.53
C ASP A 9 -13.41 -37.67 11.80
N GLN A 10 -12.20 -37.84 12.34
CA GLN A 10 -11.25 -36.76 12.64
C GLN A 10 -10.64 -36.13 11.37
N LYS A 11 -11.37 -36.12 10.25
CA LYS A 11 -11.04 -35.39 9.04
C LYS A 11 -11.68 -34.00 9.06
N GLU A 12 -11.42 -33.25 10.13
CA GLU A 12 -11.60 -31.81 10.13
C GLU A 12 -10.22 -31.14 10.12
N ILE A 13 -10.05 -30.25 9.14
CA ILE A 13 -9.11 -29.12 9.16
C ILE A 13 -7.64 -29.50 8.97
N ALA A 14 -7.30 -30.02 7.79
CA ALA A 14 -6.05 -29.66 7.14
C ALA A 14 -6.41 -28.72 5.99
N LEU A 15 -6.52 -27.42 6.29
CA LEU A 15 -6.43 -26.40 5.25
C LEU A 15 -5.05 -26.60 4.64
N GLU A 16 -4.98 -27.11 3.41
CA GLU A 16 -3.74 -27.32 2.67
C GLU A 16 -2.94 -26.02 2.69
N SER A 17 -1.94 -25.95 3.56
CA SER A 17 -0.97 -24.87 3.56
C SER A 17 -0.18 -25.02 2.27
N THR A 18 -0.56 -24.23 1.25
CA THR A 18 0.29 -24.04 0.08
C THR A 18 1.69 -23.70 0.59
N PRO A 19 2.74 -24.41 0.13
CA PRO A 19 4.08 -24.16 0.62
C PRO A 19 4.41 -22.68 0.37
N THR A 20 4.76 -21.95 1.44
CA THR A 20 5.13 -20.54 1.35
C THR A 20 6.42 -20.44 0.55
N ILE A 21 6.28 -20.13 -0.75
CA ILE A 21 7.42 -19.96 -1.68
C ILE A 21 8.39 -18.88 -1.19
N PHE A 22 7.90 -17.93 -0.39
CA PHE A 22 8.69 -16.83 0.16
C PHE A 22 8.67 -16.85 1.68
N THR A 23 9.85 -16.70 2.27
CA THR A 23 10.03 -16.42 3.70
C THR A 23 10.88 -15.15 3.85
N PRO A 24 10.31 -14.05 4.39
CA PRO A 24 8.93 -13.89 4.85
C PRO A 24 7.91 -13.88 3.69
N PRO A 25 6.59 -14.04 3.97
CA PRO A 25 5.54 -13.94 2.97
C PRO A 25 5.66 -12.71 2.06
N LEU A 26 5.33 -12.86 0.78
CA LEU A 26 5.55 -11.83 -0.24
C LEU A 26 4.89 -10.49 0.09
N TYR A 27 3.67 -10.51 0.65
CA TYR A 27 2.97 -9.29 1.03
C TYR A 27 3.72 -8.50 2.13
N LEU A 28 4.39 -9.18 3.06
CA LEU A 28 5.20 -8.52 4.09
C LEU A 28 6.46 -7.91 3.47
N GLN A 29 7.06 -8.56 2.48
CA GLN A 29 8.21 -7.98 1.76
C GLN A 29 7.81 -6.69 1.04
N ARG A 30 6.62 -6.64 0.41
CA ARG A 30 6.09 -5.41 -0.20
C ARG A 30 5.94 -4.29 0.82
N TYR A 31 5.30 -4.58 1.96
CA TYR A 31 5.10 -3.58 3.00
C TYR A 31 6.41 -3.08 3.57
N ASP A 32 7.36 -3.97 3.83
CA ASP A 32 8.70 -3.61 4.31
C ASP A 32 9.43 -2.70 3.31
N ALA A 33 9.39 -3.00 2.02
CA ALA A 33 9.99 -2.17 0.98
C ALA A 33 9.38 -0.75 0.94
N VAL A 34 8.04 -0.65 0.98
CA VAL A 34 7.33 0.63 0.97
C VAL A 34 7.59 1.43 2.25
N VAL A 35 7.54 0.77 3.41
CA VAL A 35 7.80 1.39 4.72
C VAL A 35 9.24 1.92 4.80
N LYS A 36 10.22 1.15 4.31
CA LYS A 36 11.61 1.60 4.23
C LYS A 36 11.77 2.80 3.28
N ALA A 37 11.06 2.81 2.16
CA ALA A 37 11.10 3.93 1.23
C ALA A 37 10.53 5.23 1.84
N ILE A 38 9.46 5.12 2.65
CA ILE A 38 8.88 6.24 3.40
C ILE A 38 9.82 6.68 4.52
N ALA A 39 10.27 5.74 5.36
CA ALA A 39 11.05 6.04 6.56
C ALA A 39 12.44 6.62 6.26
N ASN A 40 13.06 6.19 5.16
CA ASN A 40 14.42 6.58 4.79
C ASN A 40 14.45 7.57 3.61
N HIS A 41 13.33 8.20 3.29
CA HIS A 41 13.30 9.22 2.24
C HIS A 41 14.24 10.38 2.59
N SER A 42 14.93 10.95 1.58
CA SER A 42 15.93 12.01 1.78
C SER A 42 15.37 13.26 2.46
N THR A 43 14.10 13.57 2.20
CA THR A 43 13.31 14.54 2.95
C THR A 43 12.26 13.83 3.79
N PRO A 44 11.99 14.27 5.04
CA PRO A 44 10.97 13.65 5.88
C PRO A 44 9.59 13.59 5.20
N ILE A 45 8.97 12.40 5.24
CA ILE A 45 7.60 12.17 4.78
C ILE A 45 6.67 12.28 5.99
N LYS A 46 5.98 13.41 6.12
CA LYS A 46 5.09 13.66 7.26
C LYS A 46 3.66 13.23 6.97
N SER A 47 3.29 13.10 5.71
CA SER A 47 1.93 12.78 5.31
C SER A 47 1.88 11.72 4.22
N VAL A 48 1.11 10.65 4.45
CA VAL A 48 1.02 9.48 3.56
C VAL A 48 -0.46 9.20 3.25
N ALA A 49 -0.79 9.01 1.98
CA ALA A 49 -2.06 8.38 1.58
C ALA A 49 -1.83 6.99 0.98
N ASP A 50 -2.64 6.02 1.39
CA ASP A 50 -2.72 4.70 0.78
C ASP A 50 -4.02 4.61 -0.03
N LEU A 51 -3.87 4.59 -1.36
CA LEU A 51 -4.98 4.55 -2.31
C LEU A 51 -5.24 3.11 -2.71
N GLY A 52 -6.42 2.60 -2.40
CA GLY A 52 -6.71 1.16 -2.44
C GLY A 52 -6.14 0.47 -1.21
N CYS A 53 -6.37 1.04 -0.01
CA CYS A 53 -5.73 0.57 1.22
C CYS A 53 -6.19 -0.82 1.67
N ALA A 54 -7.25 -1.37 1.06
CA ALA A 54 -7.88 -2.62 1.45
C ALA A 54 -8.09 -2.65 2.98
N GLU A 55 -7.76 -3.75 3.65
CA GLU A 55 -7.91 -3.91 5.11
C GLU A 55 -6.89 -3.11 5.95
N GLY A 56 -6.15 -2.15 5.37
CA GLY A 56 -5.23 -1.28 6.08
C GLY A 56 -3.97 -1.98 6.60
N ASN A 57 -3.57 -3.10 6.00
CA ASN A 57 -2.42 -3.90 6.43
C ASN A 57 -1.09 -3.15 6.37
N LEU A 58 -0.84 -2.40 5.29
CA LEU A 58 0.33 -1.54 5.15
C LEU A 58 0.35 -0.43 6.21
N LEU A 59 -0.79 0.22 6.41
CA LEU A 59 -0.93 1.39 7.27
C LEU A 59 -0.60 1.11 8.74
N ARG A 60 -0.78 -0.13 9.21
CA ARG A 60 -0.30 -0.55 10.55
C ARG A 60 1.20 -0.33 10.70
N PHE A 61 1.99 -0.58 9.66
CA PHE A 61 3.44 -0.38 9.69
C PHE A 61 3.80 1.10 9.50
N VAL A 62 3.12 1.80 8.59
CA VAL A 62 3.31 3.25 8.40
C VAL A 62 3.05 4.03 9.69
N LYS A 63 2.02 3.64 10.45
CA LYS A 63 1.72 4.19 11.79
C LYS A 63 2.90 4.11 12.75
N THR A 64 3.82 3.16 12.60
CA THR A 64 5.00 3.04 13.49
C THR A 64 6.12 4.04 13.21
N ILE A 65 6.08 4.69 12.03
CA ILE A 65 7.10 5.68 11.63
C ILE A 65 6.84 6.96 12.44
N LYS A 66 7.77 7.32 13.31
CA LYS A 66 7.57 8.42 14.30
C LYS A 66 7.28 9.78 13.67
N HIS A 67 7.98 10.11 12.58
CA HIS A 67 7.88 11.42 11.93
C HIS A 67 6.69 11.55 10.97
N VAL A 68 5.90 10.47 10.77
CA VAL A 68 4.63 10.55 10.06
C VAL A 68 3.60 11.16 11.00
N GLU A 69 3.00 12.27 10.55
CA GLU A 69 2.04 13.11 11.26
C GLU A 69 0.62 13.01 10.67
N LYS A 70 0.47 12.50 9.45
CA LYS A 70 -0.83 12.29 8.80
C LYS A 70 -0.86 11.00 7.98
N ILE A 71 -1.87 10.17 8.21
CA ILE A 71 -2.19 8.99 7.41
C ILE A 71 -3.59 9.15 6.82
N ILE A 72 -3.72 8.92 5.52
CA ILE A 72 -4.99 8.88 4.81
C ILE A 72 -5.17 7.49 4.21
N ALA A 73 -6.26 6.82 4.56
CA ALA A 73 -6.67 5.54 3.99
C ALA A 73 -7.84 5.78 3.03
N VAL A 74 -7.74 5.32 1.78
CA VAL A 74 -8.81 5.46 0.79
C VAL A 74 -9.10 4.10 0.16
N ASP A 75 -10.36 3.72 0.14
CA ASP A 75 -10.85 2.59 -0.65
C ASP A 75 -12.28 2.87 -1.12
N ARG A 76 -12.73 2.18 -2.16
CA ARG A 76 -14.11 2.26 -2.65
C ARG A 76 -15.04 1.29 -1.91
N ASP A 77 -14.49 0.23 -1.32
CA ASP A 77 -15.28 -0.80 -0.62
C ASP A 77 -15.41 -0.44 0.87
N ARG A 78 -16.60 0.01 1.24
CA ARG A 78 -16.93 0.35 2.62
C ARG A 78 -16.79 -0.82 3.60
N PHE A 79 -17.08 -2.05 3.18
CA PHE A 79 -16.95 -3.21 4.07
C PHE A 79 -15.49 -3.48 4.40
N VAL A 80 -14.61 -3.38 3.41
CA VAL A 80 -13.17 -3.54 3.60
C VAL A 80 -12.61 -2.41 4.50
N LEU A 81 -13.11 -1.18 4.35
CA LEU A 81 -12.74 -0.06 5.21
C LEU A 81 -13.12 -0.25 6.68
N GLU A 82 -14.16 -1.03 7.02
CA GLU A 82 -14.44 -1.36 8.42
C GLU A 82 -13.31 -2.19 9.05
N TYR A 83 -12.72 -3.12 8.29
CA TYR A 83 -11.55 -3.88 8.73
C TYR A 83 -10.31 -2.99 8.83
N ALA A 84 -10.11 -2.11 7.85
CA ALA A 84 -9.03 -1.11 7.89
C ALA A 84 -9.13 -0.25 9.14
N ASN A 85 -10.32 0.25 9.46
CA ASN A 85 -10.59 1.07 10.63
C ASN A 85 -10.18 0.37 11.93
N ARG A 86 -10.67 -0.85 12.16
CA ARG A 86 -10.32 -1.66 13.35
C ARG A 86 -8.82 -1.93 13.46
N ARG A 87 -8.11 -1.96 12.33
CA ARG A 87 -6.69 -2.28 12.28
C ARG A 87 -5.78 -1.09 12.55
N ILE A 88 -6.20 0.11 12.13
CA ILE A 88 -5.37 1.33 12.20
C ILE A 88 -5.79 2.29 13.31
N GLU A 89 -6.99 2.14 13.87
CA GLU A 89 -7.46 3.00 14.96
C GLU A 89 -6.49 3.01 16.15
N PRO A 90 -6.40 4.13 16.88
CA PRO A 90 -5.54 4.20 18.05
C PRO A 90 -5.96 3.17 19.10
N VAL A 91 -4.99 2.40 19.59
CA VAL A 91 -5.19 1.47 20.70
C VAL A 91 -4.93 2.18 22.03
N ALA A 92 -5.26 1.53 23.16
CA ALA A 92 -5.10 2.14 24.48
C ALA A 92 -3.68 2.68 24.74
N CYS A 93 -2.64 1.97 24.28
CA CYS A 93 -1.26 2.45 24.45
C CYS A 93 -0.95 3.72 23.65
N ASP A 94 -1.58 3.94 22.49
CA ASP A 94 -1.42 5.18 21.71
C ASP A 94 -1.90 6.40 22.50
N TYR A 95 -3.01 6.27 23.24
CA TYR A 95 -3.54 7.36 24.07
C TYR A 95 -2.75 7.56 25.36
N VAL A 96 -2.27 6.47 25.98
CA VAL A 96 -1.53 6.54 27.24
C VAL A 96 -0.14 7.12 27.00
N LEU A 97 0.64 6.51 26.09
CA LEU A 97 2.01 6.90 25.80
C LEU A 97 2.10 8.15 24.92
N GLY A 98 1.11 8.38 24.05
CA GLY A 98 1.18 9.42 23.04
C GLY A 98 2.28 9.17 22.02
N ARG A 99 2.58 10.20 21.22
CA ARG A 99 3.68 10.19 20.25
C ARG A 99 4.58 11.40 20.42
N GLU A 100 5.81 11.29 19.93
CA GLU A 100 6.73 12.42 19.84
C GLU A 100 6.20 13.51 18.89
N PHE A 101 5.48 13.11 17.84
CA PHE A 101 4.76 13.98 16.92
C PHE A 101 3.30 13.53 16.81
N GLN A 102 2.35 14.48 16.85
CA GLN A 102 0.92 14.21 16.68
C GLN A 102 0.69 13.42 15.38
N LEU A 103 -0.21 12.43 15.41
CA LEU A 103 -0.63 11.69 14.23
C LEU A 103 -2.14 11.81 14.01
N ASP A 104 -2.54 12.36 12.87
CA ASP A 104 -3.92 12.34 12.37
C ASP A 104 -4.12 11.14 11.43
N ILE A 105 -5.16 10.34 11.66
CA ILE A 105 -5.54 9.20 10.80
C ILE A 105 -6.93 9.48 10.24
N LEU A 106 -7.05 9.51 8.92
CA LEU A 106 -8.30 9.78 8.20
C LEU A 106 -8.64 8.60 7.30
N ILE A 107 -9.90 8.17 7.30
CA ILE A 107 -10.37 7.08 6.45
C ILE A 107 -11.51 7.58 5.57
N TYR A 108 -11.35 7.38 4.27
CA TYR A 108 -12.27 7.86 3.25
C TYR A 108 -12.81 6.71 2.39
N GLU A 109 -14.11 6.76 2.13
CA GLU A 109 -14.76 6.00 1.07
C GLU A 109 -14.74 6.84 -0.22
N GLY A 110 -14.07 6.35 -1.27
CA GLY A 110 -13.88 7.13 -2.50
C GLY A 110 -13.33 6.33 -3.68
N ASP A 111 -13.60 6.84 -4.89
CA ASP A 111 -12.97 6.35 -6.13
C ASP A 111 -11.63 7.05 -6.33
N ILE A 112 -10.54 6.29 -6.27
CA ILE A 112 -9.16 6.79 -6.43
C ILE A 112 -8.90 7.40 -7.82
N CYS A 113 -9.76 7.13 -8.81
CA CYS A 113 -9.72 7.77 -10.13
C CYS A 113 -10.33 9.19 -10.13
N LYS A 114 -10.97 9.61 -9.04
CA LYS A 114 -11.52 10.96 -8.87
C LYS A 114 -10.64 11.76 -7.91
N PRO A 115 -10.21 12.98 -8.28
CA PRO A 115 -9.35 13.77 -7.42
C PRO A 115 -10.12 14.29 -6.22
N ASP A 116 -9.54 14.23 -5.02
CA ASP A 116 -10.08 14.88 -3.83
C ASP A 116 -9.08 15.93 -3.32
N PRO A 117 -9.51 17.19 -3.11
CA PRO A 117 -8.60 18.29 -2.78
C PRO A 117 -7.83 18.07 -1.48
N ARG A 118 -8.32 17.22 -0.56
CA ARG A 118 -7.65 16.95 0.73
C ARG A 118 -6.39 16.10 0.60
N LEU A 119 -6.15 15.49 -0.57
CA LEU A 119 -4.95 14.72 -0.88
C LEU A 119 -3.84 15.59 -1.52
N ILE A 120 -4.14 16.85 -1.85
CA ILE A 120 -3.15 17.75 -2.45
C ILE A 120 -2.09 18.14 -1.41
N GLY A 121 -0.83 18.10 -1.83
CA GLY A 121 0.30 18.50 -0.97
C GLY A 121 0.69 17.45 0.07
N LEU A 122 0.18 16.22 -0.03
CA LEU A 122 0.71 15.10 0.73
C LEU A 122 2.16 14.78 0.30
N ASP A 123 2.94 14.24 1.23
CA ASP A 123 4.34 13.92 0.97
C ASP A 123 4.52 12.60 0.23
N ALA A 124 3.70 11.60 0.53
CA ALA A 124 3.74 10.30 -0.13
C ALA A 124 2.37 9.73 -0.48
N ILE A 125 2.32 8.99 -1.58
CA ILE A 125 1.17 8.18 -1.99
C ILE A 125 1.61 6.74 -2.24
N THR A 126 0.86 5.77 -1.74
CA THR A 126 1.08 4.34 -1.96
C THR A 126 -0.10 3.71 -2.68
N CYS A 127 0.19 2.82 -3.64
CA CYS A 127 -0.76 1.97 -4.34
C CYS A 127 -0.17 0.56 -4.38
N VAL A 128 -0.45 -0.26 -3.37
CA VAL A 128 0.17 -1.59 -3.24
C VAL A 128 -0.80 -2.66 -3.73
N GLU A 129 -0.50 -3.26 -4.89
CA GLU A 129 -1.31 -4.30 -5.54
C GLU A 129 -2.75 -3.82 -5.83
N VAL A 130 -2.85 -2.68 -6.53
CA VAL A 130 -4.13 -2.00 -6.80
C VAL A 130 -4.39 -1.90 -8.30
N ILE A 131 -3.38 -1.53 -9.07
CA ILE A 131 -3.56 -1.18 -10.49
C ILE A 131 -4.01 -2.38 -11.34
N GLU A 132 -3.60 -3.61 -10.98
CA GLU A 132 -3.97 -4.85 -11.65
C GLU A 132 -5.46 -5.20 -11.54
N HIS A 133 -6.16 -4.62 -10.56
CA HIS A 133 -7.61 -4.77 -10.39
C HIS A 133 -8.41 -3.73 -11.19
N MET A 134 -7.72 -2.83 -11.89
CA MET A 134 -8.32 -1.73 -12.65
C MET A 134 -8.29 -2.04 -14.15
N GLU A 135 -9.21 -1.44 -14.91
CA GLU A 135 -9.06 -1.37 -16.37
C GLU A 135 -7.88 -0.46 -16.71
N GLU A 136 -7.13 -0.74 -17.78
CA GLU A 136 -5.94 0.04 -18.15
C GLU A 136 -6.25 1.54 -18.34
N SER A 137 -7.44 1.88 -18.86
CA SER A 137 -7.92 3.26 -18.98
C SER A 137 -8.04 3.98 -17.64
N LYS A 138 -8.40 3.25 -16.58
CA LYS A 138 -8.49 3.77 -15.21
C LYS A 138 -7.12 3.97 -14.56
N VAL A 139 -6.12 3.19 -14.97
CA VAL A 139 -4.74 3.39 -14.48
C VAL A 139 -4.20 4.74 -14.96
N ASP A 140 -4.51 5.15 -16.20
CA ASP A 140 -4.17 6.48 -16.72
C ASP A 140 -4.94 7.60 -15.97
N GLU A 141 -6.22 7.39 -15.62
CA GLU A 141 -6.98 8.35 -14.78
C GLU A 141 -6.34 8.50 -13.38
N LEU A 142 -5.98 7.39 -12.73
CA LEU A 142 -5.29 7.38 -11.43
C LEU A 142 -3.94 8.08 -11.51
N ALA A 143 -3.15 7.81 -12.57
CA ALA A 143 -1.88 8.48 -12.79
C ALA A 143 -2.07 10.00 -12.88
N ASN A 144 -3.11 10.47 -13.57
CA ASN A 144 -3.41 11.90 -13.62
C ASN A 144 -3.75 12.50 -12.25
N CYS A 145 -4.51 11.79 -11.42
CA CYS A 145 -4.76 12.22 -10.04
C CYS A 145 -3.46 12.31 -9.23
N ILE A 146 -2.63 11.28 -9.26
CA ILE A 146 -1.40 11.21 -8.46
C ILE A 146 -0.35 12.22 -8.95
N PHE A 147 0.03 12.13 -10.22
CA PHE A 147 1.18 12.86 -10.76
C PHE A 147 0.83 14.24 -11.33
N GLY A 148 -0.41 14.43 -11.79
CA GLY A 148 -0.87 15.71 -12.33
C GLY A 148 -1.41 16.65 -11.25
N ILE A 149 -2.17 16.10 -10.30
CA ILE A 149 -2.94 16.88 -9.33
C ILE A 149 -2.29 16.89 -7.95
N TYR A 150 -2.08 15.72 -7.34
CA TYR A 150 -1.60 15.64 -5.95
C TYR A 150 -0.11 15.96 -5.82
N LYS A 151 0.69 15.55 -6.80
CA LYS A 151 2.14 15.80 -6.93
C LYS A 151 2.93 15.52 -5.64
N PRO A 152 2.81 14.32 -5.03
CA PRO A 152 3.55 14.01 -3.80
C PRO A 152 5.06 13.91 -4.05
N LYS A 153 5.86 14.01 -2.99
CA LYS A 153 7.32 13.85 -3.07
C LYS A 153 7.73 12.42 -3.44
N LEU A 154 6.98 11.44 -2.94
CA LEU A 154 7.18 10.01 -3.17
C LEU A 154 5.88 9.34 -3.64
N VAL A 155 5.96 8.52 -4.68
CA VAL A 155 4.89 7.57 -5.03
C VAL A 155 5.46 6.17 -5.02
N ALA A 156 4.81 5.22 -4.36
CA ALA A 156 5.15 3.80 -4.42
C ALA A 156 4.00 3.02 -5.05
N ILE A 157 4.25 2.38 -6.19
CA ILE A 157 3.27 1.55 -6.89
C ILE A 157 3.83 0.14 -6.98
N THR A 158 3.05 -0.86 -6.55
CA THR A 158 3.40 -2.27 -6.72
C THR A 158 2.39 -2.97 -7.59
N THR A 159 2.87 -3.98 -8.34
CA THR A 159 2.01 -4.85 -9.13
C THR A 159 2.71 -6.21 -9.35
N PRO A 160 1.96 -7.31 -9.52
CA PRO A 160 2.54 -8.61 -9.87
C PRO A 160 3.40 -8.56 -11.14
N ASN A 161 4.45 -9.38 -11.17
CA ASN A 161 5.21 -9.66 -12.39
C ASN A 161 4.65 -10.90 -13.10
N PHE A 162 4.01 -10.73 -14.25
CA PHE A 162 3.47 -11.85 -15.01
C PHE A 162 4.51 -12.93 -15.34
N GLU A 163 5.75 -12.54 -15.63
CA GLU A 163 6.83 -13.46 -16.01
C GLU A 163 7.20 -14.44 -14.90
N PHE A 164 6.89 -14.10 -13.64
CA PHE A 164 7.14 -14.96 -12.49
C PHE A 164 6.08 -16.05 -12.32
N ASN A 165 4.95 -16.00 -13.04
CA ASN A 165 3.83 -16.93 -12.85
C ASN A 165 4.22 -18.41 -13.06
N VAL A 166 5.22 -18.65 -13.89
CA VAL A 166 5.79 -19.98 -14.13
C VAL A 166 6.32 -20.65 -12.86
N VAL A 167 6.81 -19.86 -11.89
CA VAL A 167 7.34 -20.35 -10.60
C VAL A 167 6.24 -20.92 -9.71
N PHE A 168 5.02 -20.40 -9.81
CA PHE A 168 3.85 -20.91 -9.08
C PHE A 168 3.26 -22.17 -9.71
N GLY A 169 3.94 -22.76 -10.71
CA GLY A 169 3.43 -23.93 -11.44
C GLY A 169 2.25 -23.60 -12.36
N ASN A 170 2.04 -22.31 -12.67
CA ASN A 170 0.97 -21.88 -13.55
C ASN A 170 1.32 -22.20 -15.01
N LYS A 171 1.05 -23.45 -15.42
CA LYS A 171 1.35 -23.98 -16.75
C LYS A 171 0.49 -23.38 -17.86
N GLU A 172 -0.65 -22.77 -17.52
CA GLU A 172 -1.61 -22.20 -18.47
C GLU A 172 -1.43 -20.69 -18.69
N LEU A 173 -0.40 -20.05 -18.11
CA LEU A 173 -0.15 -18.60 -18.24
C LEU A 173 -1.37 -17.74 -17.83
N THR A 174 -2.19 -18.21 -16.88
CA THR A 174 -3.31 -17.45 -16.33
C THR A 174 -2.82 -16.42 -15.30
N PHE A 175 -3.67 -15.47 -14.94
CA PHE A 175 -3.39 -14.53 -13.85
C PHE A 175 -3.29 -15.26 -12.51
N ARG A 176 -2.48 -14.74 -11.59
CA ARG A 176 -2.31 -15.27 -10.23
C ARG A 176 -3.58 -15.22 -9.41
N HIS A 177 -4.47 -14.28 -9.72
CA HIS A 177 -5.74 -14.12 -9.04
C HIS A 177 -6.86 -13.96 -10.07
N TYR A 178 -8.03 -14.55 -9.78
CA TYR A 178 -9.18 -14.54 -10.67
C TYR A 178 -9.75 -13.13 -10.92
N ASP A 179 -9.45 -12.19 -10.03
CA ASP A 179 -9.97 -10.82 -10.07
C ASP A 179 -9.00 -9.82 -10.74
N HIS A 180 -7.81 -10.26 -11.18
CA HIS A 180 -6.92 -9.39 -11.94
C HIS A 180 -7.49 -9.13 -13.33
N LYS A 181 -7.45 -7.86 -13.76
CA LYS A 181 -7.83 -7.44 -15.12
C LYS A 181 -6.66 -7.55 -16.08
N PHE A 182 -5.45 -7.37 -15.57
CA PHE A 182 -4.19 -7.58 -16.28
C PHE A 182 -3.10 -7.98 -15.30
N GLU A 183 -2.01 -8.54 -15.82
CA GLU A 183 -0.73 -8.65 -15.11
C GLU A 183 0.38 -8.24 -16.07
N TRP A 184 1.14 -7.22 -15.72
CA TRP A 184 2.19 -6.71 -16.58
C TRP A 184 3.47 -7.54 -16.44
N THR A 185 4.12 -7.76 -17.58
CA THR A 185 5.53 -8.15 -17.65
C THR A 185 6.43 -7.00 -17.17
N ARG A 186 7.72 -7.27 -16.99
CA ARG A 186 8.70 -6.23 -16.64
C ARG A 186 8.81 -5.15 -17.71
N SER A 187 8.73 -5.55 -18.97
CA SER A 187 8.76 -4.62 -20.09
C SER A 187 7.53 -3.70 -20.11
N GLN A 188 6.33 -4.26 -19.91
CA GLN A 188 5.09 -3.48 -19.89
C GLN A 188 5.04 -2.50 -18.72
N PHE A 189 5.46 -2.94 -17.52
CA PHE A 189 5.50 -2.05 -16.36
C PHE A 189 6.52 -0.92 -16.53
N ALA A 190 7.69 -1.21 -17.10
CA ALA A 190 8.70 -0.21 -17.42
C ALA A 190 8.22 0.80 -18.48
N GLU A 191 7.55 0.32 -19.54
CA GLU A 191 6.97 1.18 -20.57
C GLU A 191 5.90 2.12 -19.99
N TRP A 192 5.06 1.61 -19.07
CA TRP A 192 4.09 2.43 -18.38
C TRP A 192 4.75 3.50 -17.50
N CYS A 193 5.77 3.14 -16.71
CA CYS A 193 6.52 4.11 -15.89
C CYS A 193 7.16 5.21 -16.74
N GLU A 194 7.73 4.84 -17.90
CA GLU A 194 8.31 5.78 -18.85
C GLU A 194 7.25 6.71 -19.46
N LYS A 195 6.06 6.19 -19.80
CA LYS A 195 4.92 7.00 -20.27
C LYS A 195 4.46 7.99 -19.19
N VAL A 196 4.44 7.58 -17.93
CA VAL A 196 4.09 8.44 -16.79
C VAL A 196 5.08 9.60 -16.69
N VAL A 197 6.39 9.37 -16.61
CA VAL A 197 7.36 10.48 -16.46
C VAL A 197 7.47 11.35 -17.71
N LYS A 198 7.22 10.82 -18.92
CA LYS A 198 7.07 11.64 -20.13
C LYS A 198 5.89 12.62 -20.03
N SER A 199 4.80 12.18 -19.41
CA SER A 199 3.59 13.00 -19.23
C SER A 199 3.71 13.95 -18.04
N TYR A 200 4.51 13.57 -17.03
CA TYR A 200 4.73 14.30 -15.78
C TYR A 200 6.25 14.46 -15.52
N PRO A 201 6.94 15.34 -16.27
CA PRO A 201 8.41 15.42 -16.28
C PRO A 201 9.03 15.98 -14.98
N ASP A 202 8.21 16.41 -14.03
CA ASP A 202 8.66 16.78 -12.67
C ASP A 202 9.02 15.55 -11.82
N PHE A 203 8.80 14.33 -12.33
CA PHE A 203 9.11 13.07 -11.63
C PHE A 203 10.22 12.28 -12.33
N VAL A 204 11.01 11.58 -11.52
CA VAL A 204 11.86 10.47 -11.95
C VAL A 204 11.36 9.18 -11.32
N TYR A 205 11.73 8.03 -11.88
CA TYR A 205 11.32 6.73 -11.35
C TYR A 205 12.49 5.76 -11.22
N GLU A 206 12.35 4.81 -10.31
CA GLU A 206 13.22 3.65 -10.14
C GLU A 206 12.33 2.40 -10.04
N ILE A 207 12.67 1.35 -10.80
CA ILE A 207 12.00 0.04 -10.72
C ILE A 207 12.86 -0.93 -9.95
N THR A 208 12.23 -1.60 -8.98
CA THR A 208 12.79 -2.70 -8.19
C THR A 208 11.70 -3.76 -7.98
N GLY A 209 11.87 -4.65 -7.02
CA GLY A 209 10.83 -5.61 -6.66
C GLY A 209 11.15 -6.41 -5.40
N VAL A 210 10.24 -7.32 -5.08
CA VAL A 210 10.35 -8.26 -3.95
C VAL A 210 9.92 -9.67 -4.37
N GLY A 211 10.32 -10.66 -3.58
CA GLY A 211 10.21 -12.06 -3.94
C GLY A 211 11.26 -12.43 -4.99
N LEU A 212 12.46 -12.77 -4.53
CA LEU A 212 13.57 -13.13 -5.40
C LEU A 212 13.24 -14.38 -6.25
N PRO A 213 13.83 -14.49 -7.45
CA PRO A 213 13.73 -15.70 -8.25
C PRO A 213 14.34 -16.90 -7.51
N THR A 214 13.82 -18.10 -7.80
CA THR A 214 14.40 -19.36 -7.32
C THR A 214 15.54 -19.81 -8.22
N GLU A 215 16.37 -20.75 -7.74
CA GLU A 215 17.48 -21.30 -8.52
C GLU A 215 17.02 -21.95 -9.85
N ASP A 216 15.82 -22.55 -9.84
CA ASP A 216 15.23 -23.17 -11.03
C ASP A 216 14.76 -22.17 -12.09
N PHE A 217 14.50 -20.92 -11.68
CA PHE A 217 13.94 -19.86 -12.54
C PHE A 217 14.72 -18.55 -12.39
N PRO A 218 16.03 -18.49 -12.72
CA PRO A 218 16.87 -17.33 -12.42
C PRO A 218 16.49 -16.07 -13.21
N ASN A 219 15.80 -16.22 -14.34
CA ASN A 219 15.59 -15.14 -15.31
C ASN A 219 14.22 -14.45 -15.20
N VAL A 220 13.33 -14.87 -14.29
CA VAL A 220 11.96 -14.31 -14.20
C VAL A 220 11.89 -12.96 -13.49
N GLY A 221 12.97 -12.53 -12.84
CA GLY A 221 13.01 -11.30 -12.04
C GLY A 221 12.27 -11.45 -10.70
N PHE A 222 11.80 -10.33 -10.15
CA PHE A 222 11.05 -10.32 -8.89
C PHE A 222 9.60 -10.80 -9.07
N ALA A 223 9.03 -11.38 -8.02
CA ALA A 223 7.63 -11.81 -8.01
C ALA A 223 6.65 -10.64 -8.00
N SER A 224 6.95 -9.58 -7.27
CA SER A 224 6.20 -8.32 -7.31
C SER A 224 7.13 -7.20 -7.72
N GLN A 225 6.70 -6.40 -8.68
CA GLN A 225 7.42 -5.25 -9.20
C GLN A 225 7.03 -4.03 -8.39
N ILE A 226 7.99 -3.13 -8.15
CA ILE A 226 7.78 -1.90 -7.41
C ILE A 226 8.38 -0.75 -8.21
N ALA A 227 7.58 0.27 -8.51
CA ALA A 227 8.06 1.54 -9.01
C ALA A 227 7.99 2.60 -7.90
N PHE A 228 9.13 3.22 -7.64
CA PHE A 228 9.21 4.41 -6.79
C PHE A 228 9.38 5.64 -7.68
N PHE A 229 8.42 6.55 -7.64
CA PHE A 229 8.54 7.84 -8.31
C PHE A 229 8.92 8.91 -7.30
N ARG A 230 9.81 9.81 -7.68
CA ARG A 230 10.29 10.91 -6.83
C ARG A 230 10.15 12.24 -7.56
N LEU A 231 9.60 13.22 -6.87
CA LEU A 231 9.48 14.58 -7.39
C LEU A 231 10.87 15.25 -7.41
N ILE A 232 11.31 15.72 -8.58
CA ILE A 232 12.59 16.42 -8.78
C ILE A 232 12.45 17.94 -8.93
N SER A 233 11.23 18.42 -9.22
CA SER A 233 10.95 19.84 -9.48
C SER A 233 9.68 20.28 -8.76
N THR A 234 9.78 21.36 -7.99
CA THR A 234 8.67 21.92 -7.21
C THR A 234 7.93 23.01 -8.00
N ASN A 235 7.47 22.69 -9.20
CA ASN A 235 6.36 23.45 -9.75
C ASN A 235 5.14 23.11 -8.90
N GLY A 236 4.69 24.07 -8.07
CA GLY A 236 3.61 23.90 -7.10
C GLY A 236 2.33 23.31 -7.74
N PRO A 237 1.44 22.72 -6.93
CA PRO A 237 0.23 22.08 -7.43
C PRO A 237 -0.61 23.06 -8.27
N ARG A 238 -1.11 22.60 -9.41
CA ARG A 238 -1.92 23.40 -10.36
C ARG A 238 -3.43 23.29 -10.10
N PHE A 239 -3.83 23.04 -8.85
CA PHE A 239 -5.24 22.82 -8.54
C PHE A 239 -5.90 24.11 -8.08
N GLU A 240 -7.03 24.46 -8.70
CA GLU A 240 -7.89 25.51 -8.18
C GLU A 240 -8.58 24.99 -6.90
N THR A 241 -8.56 25.79 -5.84
CA THR A 241 -9.01 25.39 -4.49
C THR A 241 -10.54 25.29 -4.34
N ASN A 242 -11.32 25.45 -5.42
CA ASN A 242 -12.79 25.47 -5.42
C ASN A 242 -13.43 24.16 -5.88
N VAL A 243 -12.72 23.04 -5.77
CA VAL A 243 -13.24 21.73 -6.22
C VAL A 243 -14.00 21.03 -5.10
N GLN A 244 -15.08 20.37 -5.49
CA GLN A 244 -15.90 19.54 -4.62
C GLN A 244 -15.08 18.39 -4.00
N GLU A 245 -15.28 18.16 -2.70
CA GLU A 245 -14.78 16.95 -2.03
C GLU A 245 -15.48 15.72 -2.62
N ASN A 246 -14.72 14.82 -3.25
CA ASN A 246 -15.25 13.65 -3.92
C ASN A 246 -15.29 12.42 -3.01
N TYR A 247 -14.56 12.43 -1.90
CA TYR A 247 -14.52 11.32 -0.96
C TYR A 247 -15.40 11.58 0.26
N LYS A 248 -16.01 10.52 0.77
CA LYS A 248 -16.78 10.57 2.01
C LYS A 248 -15.89 10.20 3.18
N GLN A 249 -15.68 11.13 4.10
CA GLN A 249 -14.96 10.83 5.35
C GLN A 249 -15.81 9.90 6.21
N LEU A 250 -15.27 8.72 6.54
CA LEU A 250 -15.94 7.76 7.41
C LEU A 250 -15.46 7.88 8.84
N TRP A 251 -14.13 7.92 9.04
CA TRP A 251 -13.52 7.98 10.35
C TRP A 251 -12.37 8.98 10.40
N LYS A 252 -12.15 9.55 11.57
CA LYS A 252 -11.03 10.44 11.88
C LYS A 252 -10.56 10.16 13.30
N TYR A 253 -9.27 9.93 13.45
CA TYR A 253 -8.61 9.77 14.73
C TYR A 253 -7.45 10.75 14.85
N LYS A 254 -7.12 11.05 16.09
CA LYS A 254 -5.93 11.82 16.45
C LYS A 254 -5.21 11.12 17.60
N ILE A 255 -3.91 10.95 17.45
CA ILE A 255 -3.00 10.53 18.52
C ILE A 255 -2.19 11.76 18.89
N GLU A 256 -2.39 12.25 20.12
CA GLU A 256 -1.79 13.48 20.60
C GLU A 256 -0.27 13.37 20.75
N GLN A 257 0.39 14.51 20.55
CA GLN A 257 1.78 14.66 20.93
C GLN A 257 1.89 14.64 22.45
N LYS A 258 2.80 13.82 22.99
CA LYS A 258 3.18 13.81 24.40
C LYS A 258 4.70 13.81 24.50
N GLU A 259 5.24 14.65 25.39
CA GLU A 259 6.64 14.56 25.76
C GLU A 259 6.90 13.16 26.31
N GLN A 260 7.89 12.46 25.75
CA GLN A 260 8.29 11.17 26.27
C GLN A 260 8.81 11.39 27.68
N GLN A 261 8.16 10.79 28.69
CA GLN A 261 8.70 10.78 30.04
C GLN A 261 10.04 10.06 29.98
N VAL A 262 11.12 10.81 30.17
CA VAL A 262 12.45 10.24 30.40
C VAL A 262 12.36 9.58 31.77
N PHE A 263 12.14 8.27 31.78
CA PHE A 263 12.34 7.49 33.00
C PHE A 263 13.84 7.42 33.23
N GLU A 264 14.34 8.28 34.12
CA GLU A 264 15.67 8.08 34.69
C GLU A 264 15.64 6.76 35.45
N PHE A 265 16.33 5.76 34.90
CA PHE A 265 16.59 4.53 35.63
C PHE A 265 17.51 4.91 36.79
N VAL A 266 16.94 4.92 37.99
CA VAL A 266 17.74 4.97 39.21
C VAL A 266 18.45 3.62 39.29
N ASP A 267 19.78 3.63 39.12
CA ASP A 267 20.61 2.45 39.36
C ASP A 267 20.36 2.00 40.81
N TRP A 268 19.86 0.77 40.97
CA TRP A 268 19.67 0.10 42.26
C TRP A 268 20.91 -0.68 42.66
#